data_AF-D8LGP4-F1
#
_entry.id   AF-D8LGP4-F1
#
_cell.length_a   1.000
_cell.length_b   1.000
_cell.length_c   1.000
_cell.angle_alpha   90.00
_cell.angle_beta   90.00
_cell.angle_gamma   90.00
#
_symmetry.space_group_name_H-M   'P 1'
#
loop_
_entity.id
_entity.type
_entity.pdbx_description
1 polymer ?
#
loop_
_entity_poly.entity_id
_entity_poly.type
_entity_poly.pdbx_seq_one_letter_code
_entity_poly.pdbx_strand_id
1 'polypeptide(L)'
;MTRLAAALLVCATPVASLETSLRGAEVSAGGARRGLSGSSYEAYEHVGCYVDNGMVNARPHLPLVMETMTNEMCYDRCHELGSFFMGTQKGNECRCSREEDLAYSAFDFGVCDIPCAGDSDETCGGQLTIDLYKLTAAQTPDHEEYVGCWSDANESRVMEDMLVDEGMTTDMCRDHCESSDAVYYATQYGNECFCGYSSDPEDYETHGLGTCHMHCGGDSGSACGGYWAFSLYQFGADGMPEPDVPESTPEPTPEPTPEPTPEPTPEPTPEPTPEPTPEPTPEPTPESTPEPTPEPVSSGGGGGDVSGGEYGITFNGEGTYYTGTSAGNCGFFDDFPSIYDGMTPVALNEPQYGDSLMCGACVEGEGTGGGSGSDPVGTFKGFIMDKCPECSEGDLDFGTGKDGRWDIKWKFVECPAGEEVSFKVEQKTEYYWKIQPRGTATPVESLTIGGRAAARTDDNHFELEHPSGDPWYEPQMVVTTTVGGVVEETEMSV
;
A
#
# COMPACT_ATOMS: atom_id res chain seq x y z
N MET A 1 27.49 -44.14 79.73
CA MET A 1 26.35 -43.91 80.66
C MET A 1 25.89 -42.48 80.42
N THR A 2 24.65 -42.13 80.02
CA THR A 2 23.43 -42.92 79.79
C THR A 2 22.42 -42.13 78.91
N ARG A 3 21.88 -42.76 77.85
CA ARG A 3 20.59 -42.52 77.14
C ARG A 3 20.25 -41.18 76.43
N LEU A 4 20.04 -41.33 75.11
CA LEU A 4 18.89 -40.93 74.25
C LEU A 4 18.44 -39.46 74.02
N ALA A 5 18.37 -39.16 72.71
CA ALA A 5 17.22 -38.64 71.95
C ALA A 5 16.91 -37.12 71.87
N ALA A 6 17.10 -36.62 70.63
CA ALA A 6 16.36 -35.62 69.86
C ALA A 6 15.17 -34.84 70.44
N ALA A 7 15.11 -33.53 70.12
CA ALA A 7 14.01 -32.92 69.34
C ALA A 7 14.36 -31.49 68.87
N LEU A 8 13.84 -31.08 67.71
CA LEU A 8 13.80 -29.67 67.25
C LEU A 8 12.83 -28.86 68.13
N LEU A 9 13.04 -27.55 68.21
CA LEU A 9 12.02 -26.61 68.69
C LEU A 9 11.78 -25.50 67.65
N VAL A 10 10.56 -25.44 67.13
CA VAL A 10 10.00 -24.35 66.31
C VAL A 10 9.05 -23.55 67.21
N CYS A 11 8.95 -22.23 67.03
CA CYS A 11 7.90 -21.42 67.64
C CYS A 11 6.88 -20.94 66.60
N ALA A 12 5.60 -21.08 66.93
CA ALA A 12 4.45 -20.71 66.10
C ALA A 12 4.07 -19.22 66.27
N THR A 13 3.17 -18.64 65.47
CA THR A 13 1.70 -18.60 65.71
C THR A 13 1.02 -17.68 64.66
N PRO A 14 -0.33 -17.61 64.53
CA PRO A 14 -1.37 -18.63 64.74
C PRO A 14 -2.43 -18.73 63.60
N VAL A 15 -3.34 -19.72 63.74
CA VAL A 15 -4.58 -20.03 62.99
C VAL A 15 -5.69 -18.95 63.25
N ALA A 16 -6.81 -18.73 62.54
CA ALA A 16 -7.68 -19.49 61.62
C ALA A 16 -8.48 -18.49 60.69
N SER A 17 -9.44 -18.83 59.79
CA SER A 17 -10.36 -19.98 59.67
C SER A 17 -10.96 -20.16 58.25
N LEU A 18 -11.76 -21.23 58.06
CA LEU A 18 -12.48 -21.69 56.84
C LEU A 18 -13.68 -20.77 56.44
N GLU A 19 -14.37 -20.86 55.28
CA GLU A 19 -15.09 -22.01 54.64
C GLU A 19 -15.32 -21.93 53.11
N THR A 20 -15.96 -22.98 52.56
CA THR A 20 -16.25 -23.30 51.13
C THR A 20 -17.77 -23.60 50.97
N SER A 21 -18.41 -23.70 49.78
CA SER A 21 -17.93 -23.88 48.40
C SER A 21 -18.98 -23.50 47.32
N LEU A 22 -18.51 -23.30 46.09
CA LEU A 22 -19.14 -23.61 44.78
C LEU A 22 -20.69 -23.58 44.61
N ARG A 23 -21.19 -22.61 43.80
CA ARG A 23 -21.63 -22.82 42.40
C ARG A 23 -22.33 -21.58 41.80
N GLY A 24 -22.09 -21.31 40.51
CA GLY A 24 -23.15 -20.81 39.62
C GLY A 24 -23.06 -19.37 39.09
N ALA A 25 -22.30 -19.22 37.99
CA ALA A 25 -22.59 -18.39 36.82
C ALA A 25 -22.44 -16.84 36.83
N GLU A 26 -22.04 -16.39 35.64
CA GLU A 26 -22.14 -15.06 35.02
C GLU A 26 -21.06 -14.00 35.32
N VAL A 27 -20.73 -13.25 34.26
CA VAL A 27 -19.49 -12.51 34.05
C VAL A 27 -19.80 -11.02 33.91
N SER A 28 -18.98 -10.16 34.52
CA SER A 28 -18.76 -8.80 33.99
C SER A 28 -17.35 -8.34 34.33
N ALA A 29 -16.73 -7.66 33.38
CA ALA A 29 -15.31 -7.30 33.40
C ALA A 29 -15.05 -5.93 34.05
N GLY A 30 -13.80 -5.72 34.49
CA GLY A 30 -13.38 -4.47 35.13
C GLY A 30 -11.91 -4.50 35.55
N GLY A 31 -11.01 -4.68 34.58
CA GLY A 31 -9.56 -4.70 34.80
C GLY A 31 -8.86 -3.64 33.95
N ALA A 32 -8.55 -2.48 34.54
CA ALA A 32 -7.86 -1.40 33.84
C ALA A 32 -6.42 -1.81 33.47
N ARG A 33 -6.08 -1.74 32.17
CA ARG A 33 -4.68 -1.74 31.73
C ARG A 33 -4.06 -0.37 32.02
N ARG A 34 -2.80 -0.37 32.43
CA ARG A 34 -1.99 0.86 32.48
C ARG A 34 -1.61 1.22 31.05
N GLY A 35 -1.95 2.41 30.59
CA GLY A 35 -1.41 2.95 29.35
C GLY A 35 0.08 3.27 29.50
N LEU A 36 0.86 2.89 28.50
CA LEU A 36 2.14 3.52 28.19
C LEU A 36 1.83 4.59 27.14
N SER A 37 1.76 5.85 27.55
CA SER A 37 1.72 7.00 26.64
C SER A 37 3.12 7.59 26.56
N GLY A 38 3.81 7.43 25.44
CA GLY A 38 5.16 7.96 25.25
C GLY A 38 5.78 7.65 23.90
N SER A 39 5.63 8.59 22.96
CA SER A 39 6.45 8.78 21.75
C SER A 39 6.39 7.71 20.65
N SER A 40 5.35 7.78 19.82
CA SER A 40 5.52 7.61 18.36
C SER A 40 6.05 8.92 17.74
N TYR A 41 6.45 8.88 16.46
CA TYR A 41 6.87 10.03 15.61
C TYR A 41 8.30 10.62 15.76
N GLU A 42 9.34 9.79 15.61
CA GLU A 42 10.65 10.23 15.08
C GLU A 42 11.24 9.27 14.01
N ALA A 43 10.47 8.29 13.53
CA ALA A 43 10.91 7.25 12.59
C ALA A 43 10.41 7.48 11.14
N TYR A 44 9.21 8.02 10.97
CA TYR A 44 8.65 8.37 9.66
C TYR A 44 7.67 9.55 9.78
N GLU A 45 7.52 10.30 8.70
CA GLU A 45 6.62 11.45 8.54
C GLU A 45 5.53 11.10 7.52
N HIS A 46 4.25 11.29 7.86
CA HIS A 46 3.15 11.13 6.91
C HIS A 46 3.16 12.28 5.90
N VAL A 47 3.25 11.94 4.61
CA VAL A 47 3.30 12.90 3.51
C VAL A 47 1.90 13.21 3.01
N GLY A 48 1.06 12.18 2.89
CA GLY A 48 -0.34 12.30 2.46
C GLY A 48 -0.89 11.00 1.88
N CYS A 49 -2.21 10.99 1.67
CA CYS A 49 -2.92 9.93 0.96
C CYS A 49 -3.05 10.30 -0.52
N TYR A 50 -2.64 9.38 -1.40
CA TYR A 50 -2.60 9.59 -2.85
C TYR A 50 -3.21 8.42 -3.61
N VAL A 51 -3.69 8.65 -4.83
CA VAL A 51 -4.20 7.57 -5.70
C VAL A 51 -3.03 6.72 -6.23
N ASP A 52 -3.12 5.39 -6.10
CA ASP A 52 -2.08 4.45 -6.56
C ASP A 52 -2.25 4.12 -8.06
N ASN A 53 -1.92 5.09 -8.91
CA ASN A 53 -1.88 4.93 -10.37
C ASN A 53 -0.63 4.13 -10.85
N GLY A 54 -0.13 3.20 -10.03
CA GLY A 54 1.09 2.42 -10.30
C GLY A 54 2.38 3.25 -10.41
N MET A 55 2.34 4.57 -10.14
CA MET A 55 3.48 5.47 -10.27
C MET A 55 4.39 5.48 -9.03
N VAL A 56 3.91 5.03 -7.87
CA VAL A 56 4.75 4.76 -6.70
C VAL A 56 5.51 3.44 -6.93
N ASN A 57 6.46 3.47 -7.88
CA ASN A 57 7.34 2.36 -8.24
C ASN A 57 8.42 2.13 -7.19
N ALA A 58 7.95 1.86 -5.97
CA ALA A 58 8.65 1.04 -5.01
C ALA A 58 9.19 -0.22 -5.69
N ARG A 59 10.51 -0.33 -5.84
CA ARG A 59 11.15 -1.61 -6.21
C ARG A 59 11.28 -2.42 -4.91
N PRO A 60 10.64 -3.61 -4.79
CA PRO A 60 10.09 -4.44 -5.86
C PRO A 60 8.62 -4.17 -6.20
N HIS A 61 8.24 -4.37 -7.47
CA HIS A 61 6.88 -4.18 -8.02
C HIS A 61 5.76 -5.07 -7.42
N LEU A 62 6.06 -5.88 -6.39
CA LEU A 62 5.05 -6.61 -5.63
C LEU A 62 4.99 -6.01 -4.22
N PRO A 63 3.80 -5.63 -3.72
CA PRO A 63 3.65 -5.21 -2.34
C PRO A 63 4.03 -6.36 -1.40
N LEU A 64 4.67 -5.99 -0.30
CA LEU A 64 4.95 -6.86 0.83
C LEU A 64 3.65 -7.05 1.61
N VAL A 65 2.94 -8.15 1.34
CA VAL A 65 1.69 -8.48 2.04
C VAL A 65 2.01 -9.05 3.42
N MET A 66 1.44 -8.45 4.47
CA MET A 66 1.65 -8.86 5.86
C MET A 66 0.31 -9.03 6.59
N GLU A 67 0.01 -10.24 7.09
CA GLU A 67 -1.27 -10.56 7.75
C GLU A 67 -1.56 -9.70 9.01
N THR A 68 -0.52 -9.19 9.66
CA THR A 68 -0.62 -8.34 10.87
C THR A 68 0.04 -6.97 10.66
N MET A 69 -0.04 -6.42 9.45
CA MET A 69 0.52 -5.13 9.03
C MET A 69 0.22 -3.97 10.00
N THR A 70 1.23 -3.17 10.36
CA THR A 70 1.13 -1.84 11.01
C THR A 70 2.08 -0.87 10.33
N ASN A 71 1.91 0.45 10.48
CA ASN A 71 2.83 1.40 9.83
C ASN A 71 4.28 1.22 10.32
N GLU A 72 4.51 0.84 11.57
CA GLU A 72 5.84 0.50 12.08
C GLU A 72 6.42 -0.74 11.39
N MET A 73 5.63 -1.79 11.16
CA MET A 73 6.12 -2.97 10.44
C MET A 73 6.51 -2.68 8.99
N CYS A 74 5.77 -1.80 8.31
CA CYS A 74 6.17 -1.37 6.97
C CYS A 74 7.38 -0.44 7.01
N TYR A 75 7.47 0.43 8.03
CA TYR A 75 8.63 1.27 8.26
C TYR A 75 9.89 0.41 8.42
N ASP A 76 9.89 -0.53 9.37
CA ASP A 76 11.02 -1.42 9.64
C ASP A 76 11.46 -2.12 8.35
N ARG A 77 10.49 -2.64 7.58
CA ARG A 77 10.78 -3.38 6.35
C ARG A 77 11.27 -2.50 5.20
N CYS A 78 10.78 -1.28 5.06
CA CYS A 78 11.25 -0.34 4.04
C CYS A 78 12.60 0.30 4.42
N HIS A 79 12.84 0.49 5.71
CA HIS A 79 14.10 0.92 6.30
C HIS A 79 15.20 -0.15 6.12
N GLU A 80 14.89 -1.43 6.40
CA GLU A 80 15.76 -2.58 6.04
C GLU A 80 16.13 -2.59 4.56
N LEU A 81 15.17 -2.21 3.70
CA LEU A 81 15.37 -2.08 2.27
C LEU A 81 16.02 -0.75 1.86
N GLY A 82 16.51 0.09 2.77
CA GLY A 82 17.21 1.34 2.46
C GLY A 82 16.36 2.31 1.62
N SER A 83 15.07 2.40 1.92
CA SER A 83 14.10 3.19 1.17
C SER A 83 13.89 4.57 1.80
N PHE A 84 13.67 5.59 0.98
CA PHE A 84 13.36 6.95 1.44
C PHE A 84 11.87 7.16 1.71
N PHE A 85 11.02 6.30 1.12
CA PHE A 85 9.58 6.32 1.32
C PHE A 85 9.06 4.91 1.55
N MET A 86 8.02 4.82 2.38
CA MET A 86 7.11 3.69 2.41
C MET A 86 5.71 4.14 2.00
N GLY A 87 4.91 3.22 1.51
CA GLY A 87 3.50 3.43 1.31
C GLY A 87 2.70 2.21 1.74
N THR A 88 1.58 2.45 2.42
CA THR A 88 0.70 1.41 2.94
C THR A 88 -0.62 1.43 2.18
N GLN A 89 -1.18 0.26 1.91
CA GLN A 89 -2.36 0.10 1.06
C GLN A 89 -3.22 -1.09 1.54
N LYS A 90 -4.53 -1.03 1.30
CA LYS A 90 -5.50 -2.12 1.59
C LYS A 90 -5.45 -2.69 3.02
N GLY A 91 -4.87 -1.98 3.98
CA GLY A 91 -4.68 -2.45 5.36
C GLY A 91 -3.56 -3.47 5.56
N ASN A 92 -3.11 -4.18 4.52
CA ASN A 92 -2.14 -5.29 4.63
C ASN A 92 -0.97 -5.25 3.62
N GLU A 93 -0.96 -4.31 2.66
CA GLU A 93 0.11 -4.15 1.68
C GLU A 93 1.08 -3.05 2.10
N CYS A 94 2.38 -3.36 2.04
CA CYS A 94 3.48 -2.43 2.27
C CYS A 94 4.35 -2.29 1.01
N ARG A 95 4.76 -1.08 0.66
CA ARG A 95 5.56 -0.75 -0.53
C ARG A 95 6.72 0.16 -0.14
N CYS A 96 7.91 -0.07 -0.70
CA CYS A 96 9.15 0.60 -0.30
C CYS A 96 9.87 1.24 -1.48
N SER A 97 10.04 2.57 -1.50
CA SER A 97 10.67 3.30 -2.61
C SER A 97 12.02 3.91 -2.24
N ARG A 98 13.01 3.62 -3.09
CA ARG A 98 14.37 4.20 -3.07
C ARG A 98 14.53 5.42 -3.97
N GLU A 99 13.47 5.87 -4.63
CA GLU A 99 13.49 7.09 -5.44
C GLU A 99 13.40 8.30 -4.49
N GLU A 100 14.49 9.09 -4.37
CA GLU A 100 14.51 10.32 -3.54
C GLU A 100 13.54 11.38 -4.07
N ASP A 101 13.39 11.47 -5.40
CA ASP A 101 12.58 12.44 -6.12
C ASP A 101 11.19 11.89 -6.50
N LEU A 102 10.46 11.29 -5.55
CA LEU A 102 9.02 11.06 -5.74
C LEU A 102 8.32 12.41 -5.91
N ALA A 103 7.79 12.69 -7.10
CA ALA A 103 7.10 13.93 -7.44
C ALA A 103 5.66 13.98 -6.86
N TYR A 104 5.51 13.75 -5.55
CA TYR A 104 4.19 13.59 -4.91
C TYR A 104 3.30 14.84 -4.91
N SER A 105 3.86 16.01 -5.23
CA SER A 105 3.09 17.23 -5.54
C SER A 105 2.34 17.18 -6.89
N ALA A 106 2.49 16.10 -7.66
CA ALA A 106 1.77 15.85 -8.92
C ALA A 106 0.78 14.66 -8.84
N PHE A 107 0.54 14.11 -7.64
CA PHE A 107 -0.49 13.11 -7.41
C PHE A 107 -1.79 13.76 -6.92
N ASP A 108 -2.92 13.20 -7.33
CA ASP A 108 -4.22 13.58 -6.79
C ASP A 108 -4.42 13.00 -5.37
N PHE A 109 -5.09 13.77 -4.53
CA PHE A 109 -5.44 13.36 -3.17
C PHE A 109 -6.53 12.29 -3.20
N GLY A 110 -6.39 11.26 -2.35
CA GLY A 110 -7.41 10.22 -2.18
C GLY A 110 -7.90 10.10 -0.74
N VAL A 111 -8.80 9.14 -0.51
CA VAL A 111 -9.23 8.69 0.83
C VAL A 111 -8.40 7.48 1.26
N CYS A 112 -7.80 7.56 2.44
CA CYS A 112 -7.08 6.46 3.08
C CYS A 112 -7.66 6.26 4.48
N ASP A 113 -8.65 5.37 4.56
CA ASP A 113 -9.44 5.09 5.76
C ASP A 113 -9.46 3.60 6.13
N ILE A 114 -8.70 2.76 5.40
CA ILE A 114 -8.60 1.33 5.71
C ILE A 114 -7.66 1.13 6.91
N PRO A 115 -8.11 0.51 8.01
CA PRO A 115 -7.25 0.28 9.17
C PRO A 115 -6.14 -0.72 8.88
N CYS A 116 -5.02 -0.61 9.59
CA CYS A 116 -3.93 -1.58 9.49
C CYS A 116 -4.36 -2.94 10.06
N ALA A 117 -3.98 -4.04 9.40
CA ALA A 117 -4.42 -5.40 9.76
C ALA A 117 -3.93 -5.88 11.14
N GLY A 118 -2.80 -5.34 11.61
CA GLY A 118 -2.23 -5.56 12.93
C GLY A 118 -2.61 -4.53 13.99
N ASP A 119 -3.01 -3.31 13.60
CA ASP A 119 -3.47 -2.25 14.50
C ASP A 119 -4.63 -1.45 13.90
N SER A 120 -5.83 -1.61 14.48
CA SER A 120 -7.04 -0.93 14.01
C SER A 120 -7.14 0.54 14.43
N ASP A 121 -6.24 1.03 15.29
CA ASP A 121 -6.17 2.44 15.68
C ASP A 121 -5.32 3.28 14.69
N GLU A 122 -4.67 2.64 13.71
CA GLU A 122 -3.92 3.27 12.60
C GLU A 122 -4.61 3.09 11.22
N THR A 123 -4.32 3.98 10.26
CA THR A 123 -4.69 3.81 8.84
C THR A 123 -3.51 3.26 8.02
N CYS A 124 -3.83 2.42 7.05
CA CYS A 124 -2.87 1.79 6.14
C CYS A 124 -3.36 1.90 4.68
N GLY A 125 -3.54 3.15 4.23
CA GLY A 125 -4.00 3.47 2.89
C GLY A 125 -5.50 3.26 2.67
N GLY A 126 -5.88 3.09 1.41
CA GLY A 126 -7.20 2.67 0.97
C GLY A 126 -7.12 1.59 -0.11
N GLN A 127 -8.23 1.33 -0.80
CA GLN A 127 -8.33 0.21 -1.74
C GLN A 127 -7.57 0.47 -3.06
N LEU A 128 -7.58 1.72 -3.51
CA LEU A 128 -6.91 2.24 -4.72
C LEU A 128 -5.99 3.43 -4.38
N THR A 129 -5.69 3.64 -3.11
CA THR A 129 -5.01 4.81 -2.57
C THR A 129 -3.95 4.39 -1.56
N ILE A 130 -2.81 5.04 -1.58
CA ILE A 130 -1.64 4.74 -0.76
C ILE A 130 -1.43 5.84 0.27
N ASP A 131 -1.38 5.48 1.55
CA ASP A 131 -0.87 6.37 2.59
C ASP A 131 0.65 6.40 2.44
N LEU A 132 1.18 7.53 1.97
CA LEU A 132 2.61 7.70 1.72
C LEU A 132 3.28 8.32 2.94
N TYR A 133 4.36 7.69 3.38
CA TYR A 133 5.21 8.19 4.46
C TYR A 133 6.65 8.34 3.96
N LYS A 134 7.25 9.47 4.30
CA LYS A 134 8.67 9.69 4.13
C LYS A 134 9.37 9.08 5.34
N LEU A 135 10.34 8.21 5.09
CA LEU A 135 11.21 7.74 6.16
C LEU A 135 12.10 8.92 6.52
N THR A 136 11.99 9.39 7.76
CA THR A 136 13.14 10.06 8.36
C THR A 136 14.18 8.97 8.48
N ALA A 137 15.32 9.13 7.82
CA ALA A 137 16.49 8.30 8.10
C ALA A 137 16.60 8.20 9.62
N ALA A 138 16.62 6.98 10.15
CA ALA A 138 16.55 6.78 11.59
C ALA A 138 17.58 7.71 12.23
N GLN A 139 17.19 8.40 13.32
CA GLN A 139 18.19 8.72 14.32
C GLN A 139 18.67 7.38 14.88
N THR A 140 19.60 6.76 14.15
CA THR A 140 20.47 5.71 14.65
C THR A 140 20.94 6.15 16.03
N PRO A 141 20.91 5.28 17.05
CA PRO A 141 21.60 5.58 18.31
C PRO A 141 23.00 6.12 17.98
N ASP A 142 23.46 7.20 18.63
CA ASP A 142 24.63 8.05 18.29
C ASP A 142 25.97 7.28 18.11
N HIS A 143 26.01 6.46 17.06
CA HIS A 143 27.05 5.52 16.67
C HIS A 143 27.04 5.44 15.15
N GLU A 144 27.65 6.46 14.56
CA GLU A 144 28.34 6.36 13.28
C GLU A 144 29.08 5.00 13.25
N GLU A 145 28.88 4.10 12.29
CA GLU A 145 28.41 4.31 10.91
C GLU A 145 27.83 2.97 10.37
N TYR A 146 26.50 2.78 10.34
CA TYR A 146 25.87 1.55 9.80
C TYR A 146 26.02 1.51 8.27
N VAL A 147 26.59 0.42 7.75
CA VAL A 147 27.02 0.29 6.35
C VAL A 147 25.97 -0.46 5.51
N GLY A 148 25.37 -1.51 6.07
CA GLY A 148 24.34 -2.29 5.37
C GLY A 148 24.18 -3.72 5.86
N CYS A 149 23.31 -4.46 5.18
CA CYS A 149 23.04 -5.87 5.47
C CYS A 149 23.50 -6.75 4.30
N TRP A 150 24.45 -7.64 4.55
CA TRP A 150 25.13 -8.43 3.53
C TRP A 150 25.04 -9.93 3.80
N SER A 151 25.01 -10.71 2.73
CA SER A 151 24.88 -12.17 2.78
C SER A 151 26.21 -12.83 3.20
N ASP A 152 26.13 -13.91 3.97
CA ASP A 152 27.30 -14.68 4.44
C ASP A 152 27.16 -16.15 4.05
N ALA A 153 27.99 -16.59 3.11
CA ALA A 153 27.98 -17.96 2.61
C ALA A 153 28.85 -18.87 3.50
N ASN A 154 28.25 -19.88 4.13
CA ASN A 154 28.93 -20.79 5.06
C ASN A 154 30.19 -21.49 4.49
N GLU A 155 30.30 -21.64 3.17
CA GLU A 155 31.47 -22.24 2.50
C GLU A 155 32.55 -21.24 2.08
N SER A 156 32.30 -19.94 2.25
CA SER A 156 33.19 -18.83 1.92
C SER A 156 32.85 -17.62 2.79
N ARG A 157 32.87 -17.79 4.11
CA ARG A 157 32.47 -16.73 5.06
C ARG A 157 33.29 -15.46 4.85
N VAL A 158 32.62 -14.32 4.97
CA VAL A 158 33.20 -13.00 4.72
C VAL A 158 34.09 -12.53 5.88
N MET A 159 33.68 -12.83 7.11
CA MET A 159 34.34 -12.40 8.34
C MET A 159 34.72 -13.62 9.17
N GLU A 160 35.98 -13.67 9.65
CA GLU A 160 36.58 -14.89 10.21
C GLU A 160 36.68 -14.90 11.76
N ASP A 161 36.82 -13.75 12.41
CA ASP A 161 36.85 -13.64 13.88
C ASP A 161 35.43 -13.55 14.44
N MET A 162 35.15 -14.30 15.51
CA MET A 162 33.79 -14.48 16.05
C MET A 162 33.76 -14.45 17.60
N LEU A 163 32.94 -13.56 18.16
CA LEU A 163 32.44 -13.60 19.54
C LEU A 163 30.98 -14.07 19.52
N VAL A 164 30.59 -14.94 20.46
CA VAL A 164 29.19 -15.37 20.61
C VAL A 164 28.75 -15.17 22.06
N ASP A 165 27.67 -14.42 22.27
CA ASP A 165 27.05 -14.20 23.58
C ASP A 165 25.52 -14.12 23.46
N GLU A 166 24.79 -14.83 24.31
CA GLU A 166 23.31 -14.83 24.34
C GLU A 166 22.72 -13.45 24.68
N GLY A 167 23.51 -12.55 25.27
CA GLY A 167 23.18 -11.16 25.55
C GLY A 167 23.81 -10.17 24.57
N MET A 168 24.13 -10.59 23.34
CA MET A 168 24.76 -9.73 22.33
C MET A 168 24.01 -8.41 22.11
N THR A 169 24.76 -7.33 21.91
CA THR A 169 24.27 -6.05 21.39
C THR A 169 25.26 -5.52 20.35
N THR A 170 24.82 -4.59 19.51
CA THR A 170 25.71 -3.87 18.57
C THR A 170 26.85 -3.17 19.30
N ASP A 171 26.56 -2.53 20.45
CA ASP A 171 27.55 -1.96 21.37
C ASP A 171 28.61 -2.97 21.83
N MET A 172 28.16 -4.14 22.31
CA MET A 172 29.06 -5.20 22.78
C MET A 172 29.98 -5.69 21.65
N CYS A 173 29.47 -5.74 20.43
CA CYS A 173 30.25 -6.12 19.28
C CYS A 173 31.29 -5.06 18.87
N ARG A 174 30.87 -3.79 18.84
CA ARG A 174 31.78 -2.65 18.61
C ARG A 174 32.93 -2.66 19.61
N ASP A 175 32.63 -2.67 20.90
CA ASP A 175 33.63 -2.61 21.99
C ASP A 175 34.59 -3.81 21.94
N HIS A 176 34.13 -4.98 21.46
CA HIS A 176 34.99 -6.15 21.23
C HIS A 176 35.96 -5.93 20.06
N CYS A 177 35.46 -5.47 18.92
CA CYS A 177 36.26 -5.29 17.70
C CYS A 177 37.18 -4.05 17.75
N GLU A 178 36.79 -2.99 18.47
CA GLU A 178 37.65 -1.82 18.74
C GLU A 178 38.95 -2.24 19.45
N SER A 179 38.86 -3.23 20.36
CA SER A 179 40.01 -3.75 21.10
C SER A 179 40.98 -4.59 20.24
N SER A 180 40.69 -4.77 18.95
CA SER A 180 41.40 -5.68 18.03
C SER A 180 41.98 -4.98 16.78
N ASP A 181 41.97 -3.65 16.69
CA ASP A 181 42.37 -2.87 15.50
C ASP A 181 41.52 -3.16 14.22
N ALA A 182 40.24 -3.49 14.38
CA ALA A 182 39.32 -3.73 13.26
C ALA A 182 38.84 -2.42 12.59
N VAL A 183 38.50 -2.47 11.30
CA VAL A 183 37.96 -1.34 10.51
C VAL A 183 36.42 -1.39 10.47
N TYR A 184 35.87 -2.60 10.48
CA TYR A 184 34.44 -2.87 10.56
C TYR A 184 34.14 -3.84 11.71
N TYR A 185 32.90 -3.81 12.18
CA TYR A 185 32.33 -4.83 13.04
C TYR A 185 30.94 -5.21 12.53
N ALA A 186 30.51 -6.44 12.78
CA ALA A 186 29.24 -6.93 12.27
C ALA A 186 28.57 -7.92 13.21
N THR A 187 27.26 -8.02 13.15
CA THR A 187 26.46 -8.94 13.98
C THR A 187 25.64 -9.90 13.12
N GLN A 188 25.56 -11.17 13.53
CA GLN A 188 24.87 -12.26 12.84
C GLN A 188 24.05 -13.09 13.82
N TYR A 189 23.00 -13.76 13.33
CA TYR A 189 22.22 -14.75 14.08
C TYR A 189 21.58 -14.26 15.41
N GLY A 190 21.58 -12.96 15.70
CA GLY A 190 21.11 -12.39 16.97
C GLY A 190 22.08 -12.49 18.15
N ASN A 191 23.06 -13.40 18.12
CA ASN A 191 23.99 -13.67 19.22
C ASN A 191 25.48 -13.74 18.80
N GLU A 192 25.81 -13.62 17.51
CA GLU A 192 27.19 -13.66 16.99
C GLU A 192 27.67 -12.25 16.61
N CYS A 193 28.95 -11.98 16.83
CA CYS A 193 29.65 -10.73 16.52
C CYS A 193 30.95 -11.05 15.78
N PHE A 194 31.30 -10.24 14.79
CA PHE A 194 32.45 -10.41 13.90
C PHE A 194 33.25 -9.13 13.74
N CYS A 195 34.56 -9.28 13.57
CA CYS A 195 35.48 -8.16 13.34
C CYS A 195 36.04 -8.22 11.92
N GLY A 196 36.01 -7.08 11.21
CA GLY A 196 36.45 -6.94 9.82
C GLY A 196 37.71 -6.08 9.72
N TYR A 197 38.76 -6.63 9.12
CA TYR A 197 40.06 -5.96 9.01
C TYR A 197 40.38 -5.43 7.61
N SER A 198 39.61 -5.81 6.58
CA SER A 198 39.71 -5.14 5.30
C SER A 198 39.11 -3.75 5.41
N SER A 199 39.80 -2.75 4.86
CA SER A 199 39.28 -1.40 4.68
C SER A 199 38.50 -1.22 3.38
N ASP A 200 38.41 -2.27 2.54
CA ASP A 200 37.65 -2.24 1.30
C ASP A 200 36.23 -2.74 1.57
N PRO A 201 35.18 -1.92 1.41
CA PRO A 201 33.80 -2.37 1.61
C PRO A 201 33.41 -3.48 0.62
N GLU A 202 33.97 -3.52 -0.61
CA GLU A 202 33.61 -4.51 -1.63
C GLU A 202 33.90 -5.96 -1.19
N ASP A 203 34.90 -6.17 -0.33
CA ASP A 203 35.19 -7.48 0.27
C ASP A 203 33.98 -8.02 1.07
N TYR A 204 33.21 -7.12 1.72
CA TYR A 204 32.04 -7.49 2.50
C TYR A 204 30.75 -7.62 1.66
N GLU A 205 30.69 -6.94 0.51
CA GLU A 205 29.56 -7.01 -0.42
C GLU A 205 29.58 -8.24 -1.35
N THR A 206 30.65 -9.05 -1.30
CA THR A 206 30.96 -10.11 -2.28
C THR A 206 29.84 -11.12 -2.53
N HIS A 207 29.00 -11.45 -1.54
CA HIS A 207 27.86 -12.37 -1.71
C HIS A 207 26.51 -11.68 -1.97
N GLY A 208 26.51 -10.35 -2.11
CA GLY A 208 25.32 -9.53 -2.30
C GLY A 208 24.50 -9.30 -1.02
N LEU A 209 23.35 -8.65 -1.18
CA LEU A 209 22.47 -8.24 -0.07
C LEU A 209 21.97 -9.45 0.74
N GLY A 210 21.98 -9.31 2.07
CA GLY A 210 21.47 -10.30 3.02
C GLY A 210 20.05 -10.00 3.51
N THR A 211 19.59 -10.76 4.51
CA THR A 211 18.35 -10.49 5.25
C THR A 211 18.63 -10.47 6.75
N CYS A 212 18.66 -9.28 7.35
CA CYS A 212 19.15 -9.05 8.72
C CYS A 212 18.00 -8.79 9.70
N HIS A 213 17.18 -9.82 9.93
CA HIS A 213 15.92 -9.73 10.69
C HIS A 213 15.99 -10.35 12.11
N MET A 214 17.18 -10.77 12.58
CA MET A 214 17.36 -11.41 13.89
C MET A 214 17.66 -10.34 14.93
N HIS A 215 16.78 -10.17 15.91
CA HIS A 215 17.01 -9.25 17.03
C HIS A 215 18.27 -9.63 17.84
N CYS A 216 18.97 -8.63 18.36
CA CYS A 216 20.09 -8.85 19.28
C CYS A 216 19.60 -9.48 20.59
N GLY A 217 20.30 -10.51 21.09
CA GLY A 217 19.89 -11.25 22.29
C GLY A 217 19.85 -10.42 23.58
N GLY A 218 20.69 -9.37 23.66
CA GLY A 218 20.71 -8.38 24.73
C GLY A 218 19.91 -7.11 24.46
N ASP A 219 19.49 -6.87 23.22
CA ASP A 219 18.68 -5.72 22.82
C ASP A 219 17.70 -6.06 21.70
N SER A 220 16.43 -6.31 22.06
CA SER A 220 15.39 -6.63 21.09
C SER A 220 15.02 -5.46 20.16
N GLY A 221 15.46 -4.23 20.46
CA GLY A 221 15.25 -3.05 19.61
C GLY A 221 16.23 -2.94 18.43
N SER A 222 17.32 -3.71 18.45
CA SER A 222 18.38 -3.67 17.43
C SER A 222 18.43 -4.95 16.60
N ALA A 223 18.73 -4.82 15.31
CA ALA A 223 18.95 -5.95 14.40
C ALA A 223 20.40 -6.44 14.45
N CYS A 224 20.59 -7.71 14.80
CA CYS A 224 21.88 -8.41 14.83
C CYS A 224 21.97 -9.48 13.72
N GLY A 225 21.89 -9.03 12.46
CA GLY A 225 22.04 -9.88 11.28
C GLY A 225 20.92 -10.90 11.09
N GLY A 226 21.25 -12.05 10.50
CA GLY A 226 20.32 -13.07 10.05
C GLY A 226 20.91 -14.47 10.08
N TYR A 227 20.15 -15.45 9.59
CA TYR A 227 20.60 -16.86 9.51
C TYR A 227 21.86 -17.06 8.65
N TRP A 228 22.02 -16.25 7.60
CA TRP A 228 23.12 -16.27 6.64
C TRP A 228 23.42 -14.84 6.16
N ALA A 229 23.38 -13.87 7.07
CA ALA A 229 23.59 -12.46 6.76
C ALA A 229 24.08 -11.70 7.99
N PHE A 230 24.92 -10.68 7.81
CA PHE A 230 25.39 -9.82 8.89
C PHE A 230 24.96 -8.37 8.70
N SER A 231 24.62 -7.70 9.82
CA SER A 231 24.50 -6.24 9.89
C SER A 231 25.92 -5.68 10.01
N LEU A 232 26.39 -4.90 9.03
CA LEU A 232 27.75 -4.35 8.97
C LEU A 232 27.79 -2.91 9.48
N TYR A 233 28.80 -2.59 10.28
CA TYR A 233 29.05 -1.27 10.86
C TYR A 233 30.53 -0.91 10.70
N GLN A 234 30.81 0.36 10.45
CA GLN A 234 32.16 0.93 10.38
C GLN A 234 32.47 1.65 11.70
N PHE A 235 33.75 1.71 12.07
CA PHE A 235 34.22 2.62 13.12
C PHE A 235 34.38 4.02 12.52
N GLY A 236 33.69 5.01 13.09
CA GLY A 236 33.69 6.39 12.59
C GLY A 236 35.10 6.97 12.37
N ALA A 237 35.25 7.77 11.31
CA ALA A 237 36.53 8.16 10.72
C ALA A 237 37.53 8.89 11.67
N ASP A 238 37.08 9.42 12.80
CA ASP A 238 37.93 10.05 13.83
C ASP A 238 38.70 9.04 14.71
N GLY A 239 38.41 7.73 14.61
CA GLY A 239 38.95 6.69 15.52
C GLY A 239 40.29 6.06 15.10
N MET A 240 40.59 5.97 13.80
CA MET A 240 41.77 5.24 13.29
C MET A 240 42.91 6.22 12.94
N PRO A 241 44.17 6.00 13.38
CA PRO A 241 45.29 6.86 12.99
C PRO A 241 45.54 6.75 11.47
N GLU A 242 45.30 7.87 10.77
CA GLU A 242 45.46 8.02 9.32
C GLU A 242 46.83 7.48 8.83
N PRO A 243 46.88 6.56 7.86
CA PRO A 243 48.14 6.09 7.29
C PRO A 243 48.79 7.18 6.43
N ASP A 244 50.02 7.59 6.77
CA ASP A 244 50.80 8.61 6.04
C ASP A 244 50.92 8.33 4.52
N VAL A 245 50.05 8.95 3.69
CA VAL A 245 50.14 8.93 2.22
C VAL A 245 50.47 10.33 1.71
N PRO A 246 51.54 10.51 0.89
CA PRO A 246 51.99 11.84 0.49
C PRO A 246 51.08 12.50 -0.57
N GLU A 247 50.69 13.74 -0.27
CA GLU A 247 49.89 14.68 -1.06
C GLU A 247 50.29 14.74 -2.55
N SER A 248 49.30 14.75 -3.46
CA SER A 248 49.54 14.76 -4.91
C SER A 248 48.97 16.01 -5.62
N THR A 249 49.66 16.39 -6.71
CA THR A 249 49.60 17.68 -7.42
C THR A 249 48.18 18.10 -7.90
N PRO A 250 47.79 19.38 -7.81
CA PRO A 250 46.47 19.84 -8.25
C PRO A 250 46.26 19.80 -9.78
N GLU A 251 45.02 19.50 -10.19
CA GLU A 251 44.57 19.47 -11.58
C GLU A 251 44.37 20.87 -12.21
N PRO A 252 44.42 20.98 -13.56
CA PRO A 252 44.28 22.26 -14.25
C PRO A 252 42.84 22.76 -14.35
N THR A 253 42.68 24.09 -14.27
CA THR A 253 41.39 24.80 -14.36
C THR A 253 40.75 24.70 -15.75
N PRO A 254 39.44 24.40 -15.89
CA PRO A 254 38.75 24.37 -17.18
C PRO A 254 38.51 25.78 -17.77
N GLU A 255 38.47 25.87 -19.10
CA GLU A 255 38.18 27.12 -19.84
C GLU A 255 36.68 27.50 -19.81
N PRO A 256 36.35 28.80 -19.91
CA PRO A 256 34.98 29.29 -19.77
C PRO A 256 34.09 28.98 -20.98
N THR A 257 32.89 28.46 -20.70
CA THR A 257 31.81 28.23 -21.67
C THR A 257 31.25 29.55 -22.23
N PRO A 258 30.97 29.67 -23.55
CA PRO A 258 30.40 30.88 -24.14
C PRO A 258 28.92 31.08 -23.76
N GLU A 259 28.50 32.35 -23.63
CA GLU A 259 27.12 32.73 -23.27
C GLU A 259 26.08 32.36 -24.36
N PRO A 260 24.85 31.98 -23.98
CA PRO A 260 23.79 31.64 -24.92
C PRO A 260 23.26 32.88 -25.68
N THR A 261 22.88 32.67 -26.94
CA THR A 261 22.25 33.70 -27.78
C THR A 261 20.76 33.81 -27.45
N PRO A 262 20.19 35.02 -27.29
CA PRO A 262 18.78 35.17 -26.92
C PRO A 262 17.82 34.74 -28.04
N GLU A 263 16.74 34.06 -27.65
CA GLU A 263 15.67 33.62 -28.54
C GLU A 263 14.80 34.79 -29.06
N PRO A 264 14.20 34.67 -30.26
CA PRO A 264 13.37 35.72 -30.84
C PRO A 264 12.00 35.85 -30.15
N THR A 265 11.61 37.09 -29.86
CA THR A 265 10.29 37.43 -29.30
C THR A 265 9.16 37.01 -30.26
N PRO A 266 8.10 36.30 -29.80
CA PRO A 266 6.93 35.99 -30.62
C PRO A 266 6.09 37.23 -30.93
N GLU A 267 5.43 37.24 -32.10
CA GLU A 267 4.51 38.31 -32.52
C GLU A 267 3.20 38.32 -31.73
N PRO A 268 2.57 39.49 -31.53
CA PRO A 268 1.37 39.60 -30.70
C PRO A 268 0.12 38.98 -31.36
N THR A 269 -0.53 38.07 -30.65
CA THR A 269 -1.85 37.52 -30.98
C THR A 269 -2.91 38.63 -30.98
N PRO A 270 -3.83 38.69 -31.98
CA PRO A 270 -4.88 39.70 -32.02
C PRO A 270 -5.92 39.53 -30.90
N GLU A 271 -6.44 40.65 -30.40
CA GLU A 271 -7.43 40.69 -29.31
C GLU A 271 -8.77 40.00 -29.71
N PRO A 272 -9.43 39.27 -28.79
CA PRO A 272 -10.71 38.65 -29.05
C PRO A 272 -11.84 39.68 -29.21
N THR A 273 -12.82 39.35 -30.05
CA THR A 273 -14.02 40.17 -30.26
C THR A 273 -14.97 39.99 -29.06
N PRO A 274 -15.56 41.06 -28.49
CA PRO A 274 -16.42 40.94 -27.31
C PRO A 274 -17.73 40.21 -27.63
N GLU A 275 -18.08 39.26 -26.77
CA GLU A 275 -19.35 38.53 -26.83
C GLU A 275 -20.56 39.41 -26.42
N PRO A 276 -21.77 39.10 -26.91
CA PRO A 276 -22.96 39.89 -26.60
C PRO A 276 -23.41 39.71 -25.15
N THR A 277 -23.75 40.82 -24.52
CA THR A 277 -24.24 40.89 -23.13
C THR A 277 -25.59 40.18 -22.97
N PRO A 278 -25.74 39.21 -22.04
CA PRO A 278 -27.03 38.58 -21.76
C PRO A 278 -28.00 39.54 -21.04
N GLU A 279 -29.30 39.35 -21.27
CA GLU A 279 -30.37 40.12 -20.61
C GLU A 279 -30.48 39.79 -19.10
N PRO A 280 -30.96 40.74 -18.26
CA PRO A 280 -30.99 40.54 -16.82
C PRO A 280 -32.06 39.54 -16.37
N THR A 281 -31.59 38.47 -15.71
CA THR A 281 -32.42 37.51 -14.96
C THR A 281 -33.15 38.21 -13.79
N PRO A 282 -34.44 37.91 -13.53
CA PRO A 282 -35.19 38.53 -12.42
C PRO A 282 -34.68 38.10 -11.03
N GLU A 283 -34.87 38.98 -10.04
CA GLU A 283 -34.43 38.76 -8.64
C GLU A 283 -35.12 37.55 -7.98
N PRO A 284 -34.38 36.69 -7.24
CA PRO A 284 -34.96 35.58 -6.51
C PRO A 284 -35.77 36.07 -5.29
N THR A 285 -36.89 35.38 -5.03
CA THR A 285 -37.69 35.57 -3.82
C THR A 285 -37.00 34.87 -2.64
N PRO A 286 -36.92 35.47 -1.43
CA PRO A 286 -36.24 34.85 -0.31
C PRO A 286 -37.03 33.66 0.25
N GLU A 287 -36.47 32.45 0.12
CA GLU A 287 -36.98 31.27 0.83
C GLU A 287 -36.42 31.15 2.25
N SER A 288 -37.16 30.40 3.07
CA SER A 288 -37.00 30.31 4.51
C SER A 288 -35.92 29.31 4.95
N THR A 289 -35.07 29.73 5.89
CA THR A 289 -34.05 28.93 6.57
C THR A 289 -34.62 27.66 7.22
N PRO A 290 -34.14 26.44 6.89
CA PRO A 290 -34.38 25.24 7.68
C PRO A 290 -33.47 25.18 8.92
N GLU A 291 -33.95 24.54 10.00
CA GLU A 291 -33.18 24.29 11.23
C GLU A 291 -32.04 23.26 11.00
N PRO A 292 -30.96 23.28 11.82
CA PRO A 292 -29.85 22.34 11.69
C PRO A 292 -30.25 20.91 12.10
N THR A 293 -30.13 19.98 11.16
CA THR A 293 -30.19 18.53 11.40
C THR A 293 -28.92 18.07 12.14
N PRO A 294 -29.01 17.23 13.19
CA PRO A 294 -27.85 16.81 13.98
C PRO A 294 -26.96 15.78 13.27
N GLU A 295 -25.68 15.78 13.63
CA GLU A 295 -24.64 14.86 13.15
C GLU A 295 -24.98 13.38 13.44
N PRO A 296 -24.74 12.45 12.49
CA PRO A 296 -24.79 11.02 12.76
C PRO A 296 -23.57 10.57 13.57
N VAL A 297 -23.82 9.75 14.59
CA VAL A 297 -22.83 9.29 15.56
C VAL A 297 -22.06 8.08 15.02
N SER A 298 -20.75 8.04 15.30
CA SER A 298 -19.88 6.90 15.00
C SER A 298 -20.33 5.60 15.68
N SER A 299 -20.44 4.53 14.88
CA SER A 299 -20.44 3.12 15.27
C SER A 299 -20.07 2.28 14.05
N GLY A 300 -19.20 1.27 14.10
CA GLY A 300 -18.54 0.67 15.25
C GLY A 300 -18.60 -0.86 15.19
N GLY A 301 -17.62 -1.48 14.52
CA GLY A 301 -17.28 -2.90 14.66
C GLY A 301 -17.86 -3.87 13.62
N GLY A 302 -16.98 -4.62 12.95
CA GLY A 302 -17.33 -5.77 12.12
C GLY A 302 -16.27 -6.07 11.07
N GLY A 303 -15.24 -6.86 11.42
CA GLY A 303 -14.22 -7.29 10.46
C GLY A 303 -14.75 -8.32 9.46
N GLY A 304 -14.18 -8.29 8.25
CA GLY A 304 -14.45 -9.22 7.16
C GLY A 304 -13.35 -9.11 6.10
N ASP A 305 -12.96 -10.26 5.54
CA ASP A 305 -11.79 -10.41 4.68
C ASP A 305 -11.94 -9.81 3.26
N VAL A 306 -10.79 -9.76 2.56
CA VAL A 306 -10.44 -9.37 1.17
C VAL A 306 -11.53 -8.90 0.20
N SER A 307 -11.28 -7.79 -0.50
CA SER A 307 -11.82 -7.42 -1.85
C SER A 307 -13.35 -7.36 -2.05
N GLY A 308 -14.15 -7.47 -1.00
CA GLY A 308 -15.56 -7.03 -0.97
C GLY A 308 -15.78 -5.65 -0.32
N GLY A 309 -14.71 -4.93 0.03
CA GLY A 309 -14.75 -3.83 1.01
C GLY A 309 -15.49 -2.55 0.59
N GLU A 310 -15.52 -2.22 -0.70
CA GLU A 310 -16.18 -0.99 -1.20
C GLU A 310 -17.71 -1.17 -1.34
N TYR A 311 -18.20 -2.41 -1.27
CA TYR A 311 -19.60 -2.75 -1.51
C TYR A 311 -20.44 -2.45 -0.26
N GLY A 312 -21.00 -1.24 -0.23
CA GLY A 312 -21.75 -0.71 0.91
C GLY A 312 -21.16 0.57 1.48
N ILE A 313 -19.90 0.91 1.15
CA ILE A 313 -19.39 2.27 1.34
C ILE A 313 -20.25 3.20 0.48
N THR A 314 -20.70 4.30 1.08
CA THR A 314 -21.66 5.20 0.43
C THR A 314 -21.00 6.53 0.10
N PHE A 315 -20.76 6.74 -1.18
CA PHE A 315 -20.25 7.95 -1.78
C PHE A 315 -21.34 9.03 -1.87
N ASN A 316 -20.91 10.28 -1.84
CA ASN A 316 -21.75 11.44 -2.11
C ASN A 316 -20.95 12.33 -3.07
N GLY A 317 -21.61 12.89 -4.07
CA GLY A 317 -20.98 13.69 -5.11
C GLY A 317 -22.05 14.18 -6.08
N GLU A 318 -21.66 14.42 -7.33
CA GLU A 318 -22.52 15.04 -8.34
C GLU A 318 -22.79 14.13 -9.54
N GLY A 319 -24.05 14.07 -9.95
CA GLY A 319 -24.54 13.32 -11.10
C GLY A 319 -24.68 14.22 -12.32
N THR A 320 -23.88 13.98 -13.35
CA THR A 320 -23.93 14.68 -14.65
C THR A 320 -24.39 13.77 -15.78
N TYR A 321 -24.42 14.29 -17.02
CA TYR A 321 -24.82 13.50 -18.18
C TYR A 321 -23.93 13.73 -19.38
N TYR A 322 -23.56 12.63 -20.05
CA TYR A 322 -22.91 12.65 -21.36
C TYR A 322 -23.70 11.91 -22.44
N THR A 323 -23.30 12.16 -23.69
CA THR A 323 -23.80 11.48 -24.89
C THR A 323 -22.73 10.55 -25.46
N GLY A 324 -22.53 9.39 -24.83
CA GLY A 324 -21.67 8.33 -25.34
C GLY A 324 -22.37 7.47 -26.40
N THR A 325 -21.75 7.29 -27.57
CA THR A 325 -22.15 6.27 -28.57
C THR A 325 -21.01 5.31 -28.92
N SER A 326 -19.97 5.30 -28.09
CA SER A 326 -18.79 4.42 -28.13
C SER A 326 -18.88 3.40 -26.99
N ALA A 327 -17.99 2.41 -26.99
CA ALA A 327 -17.96 1.32 -26.00
C ALA A 327 -17.68 1.71 -24.54
N GLY A 328 -17.57 3.02 -24.27
CA GLY A 328 -16.77 3.60 -23.21
C GLY A 328 -15.33 3.11 -23.21
N ASN A 329 -14.52 3.58 -22.28
CA ASN A 329 -13.17 3.06 -22.11
C ASN A 329 -13.19 1.56 -21.80
N CYS A 330 -14.18 1.01 -21.08
CA CYS A 330 -14.23 -0.41 -20.72
C CYS A 330 -14.59 -1.39 -21.86
N GLY A 331 -14.79 -0.94 -23.11
CA GLY A 331 -14.92 -1.85 -24.26
C GLY A 331 -16.21 -2.70 -24.34
N PHE A 332 -17.29 -2.37 -23.63
CA PHE A 332 -18.45 -3.27 -23.45
C PHE A 332 -19.54 -3.23 -24.54
N PHE A 333 -19.53 -2.28 -25.50
CA PHE A 333 -20.69 -2.04 -26.40
C PHE A 333 -21.17 -3.24 -27.22
N ASP A 334 -20.25 -3.99 -27.83
CA ASP A 334 -20.60 -5.08 -28.73
C ASP A 334 -21.10 -6.28 -27.92
N ASP A 335 -22.37 -6.66 -28.12
CA ASP A 335 -23.05 -7.73 -27.39
C ASP A 335 -23.18 -7.46 -25.87
N PHE A 336 -23.61 -6.25 -25.50
CA PHE A 336 -23.95 -5.91 -24.11
C PHE A 336 -25.00 -6.90 -23.57
N PRO A 337 -24.71 -7.69 -22.51
CA PRO A 337 -25.61 -8.75 -22.06
C PRO A 337 -26.96 -8.22 -21.57
N SER A 338 -28.07 -8.82 -22.01
CA SER A 338 -29.43 -8.43 -21.60
C SER A 338 -29.73 -8.62 -20.11
N ILE A 339 -28.79 -9.21 -19.34
CA ILE A 339 -28.87 -9.29 -17.89
C ILE A 339 -28.73 -7.91 -17.22
N TYR A 340 -28.13 -6.96 -17.94
CA TYR A 340 -27.99 -5.56 -17.54
C TYR A 340 -29.09 -4.66 -18.15
N ASP A 341 -30.15 -5.25 -18.74
CA ASP A 341 -31.28 -4.49 -19.28
C ASP A 341 -31.92 -3.60 -18.21
N GLY A 342 -31.93 -2.29 -18.45
CA GLY A 342 -32.44 -1.28 -17.52
C GLY A 342 -31.40 -0.74 -16.52
N MET A 343 -30.13 -1.19 -16.59
CA MET A 343 -29.02 -0.47 -15.96
C MET A 343 -28.59 0.72 -16.82
N THR A 344 -28.10 1.75 -16.16
CA THR A 344 -27.65 2.99 -16.80
C THR A 344 -26.15 2.92 -17.08
N PRO A 345 -25.67 3.23 -18.28
CA PRO A 345 -24.27 3.54 -18.54
C PRO A 345 -23.72 4.59 -17.57
N VAL A 346 -22.64 4.27 -16.87
CA VAL A 346 -21.97 5.20 -15.95
C VAL A 346 -20.48 5.27 -16.24
N ALA A 347 -19.94 6.49 -16.23
CA ALA A 347 -18.52 6.77 -16.16
C ALA A 347 -18.10 7.13 -14.72
N LEU A 348 -16.95 6.63 -14.28
CA LEU A 348 -16.33 7.00 -12.99
C LEU A 348 -15.24 8.04 -13.19
N ASN A 349 -14.98 8.85 -12.17
CA ASN A 349 -13.73 9.60 -12.06
C ASN A 349 -12.50 8.67 -12.16
N GLU A 350 -11.37 9.24 -12.58
CA GLU A 350 -10.15 8.47 -12.83
C GLU A 350 -9.65 7.65 -11.63
N PRO A 351 -9.63 8.17 -10.39
CA PRO A 351 -9.29 7.38 -9.19
C PRO A 351 -10.20 6.17 -8.96
N GLN A 352 -11.53 6.35 -8.97
CA GLN A 352 -12.48 5.25 -8.75
C GLN A 352 -12.62 4.33 -9.97
N TYR A 353 -12.19 4.75 -11.16
CA TYR A 353 -12.07 3.87 -12.33
C TYR A 353 -10.92 2.85 -12.18
N GLY A 354 -9.84 3.25 -11.48
CA GLY A 354 -8.72 2.38 -11.09
C GLY A 354 -8.06 1.68 -12.26
N ASP A 355 -7.64 2.40 -13.30
CA ASP A 355 -7.01 1.83 -14.51
C ASP A 355 -7.74 0.60 -15.09
N SER A 356 -9.06 0.72 -15.20
CA SER A 356 -10.01 -0.28 -15.70
C SER A 356 -10.29 -1.46 -14.76
N LEU A 357 -9.75 -1.47 -13.54
CA LEU A 357 -10.09 -2.46 -12.51
C LEU A 357 -11.59 -2.45 -12.19
N MET A 358 -12.24 -1.28 -12.16
CA MET A 358 -13.67 -1.15 -11.83
C MET A 358 -14.60 -1.28 -13.04
N CYS A 359 -14.07 -1.62 -14.22
CA CYS A 359 -14.87 -1.88 -15.40
C CYS A 359 -15.78 -3.10 -15.20
N GLY A 360 -17.08 -2.89 -15.40
CA GLY A 360 -18.10 -3.90 -15.19
C GLY A 360 -18.58 -4.01 -13.75
N ALA A 361 -18.18 -3.09 -12.86
CA ALA A 361 -18.83 -2.91 -11.57
C ALA A 361 -20.28 -2.43 -11.76
N CYS A 362 -21.13 -2.69 -10.76
CA CYS A 362 -22.47 -2.14 -10.69
C CYS A 362 -22.59 -1.17 -9.50
N VAL A 363 -23.41 -0.14 -9.69
CA VAL A 363 -23.70 0.87 -8.66
C VAL A 363 -25.20 1.00 -8.47
N GLU A 364 -25.63 1.34 -7.26
CA GLU A 364 -27.00 1.80 -7.02
C GLU A 364 -27.00 3.04 -6.11
N GLY A 365 -27.98 3.92 -6.32
CA GLY A 365 -28.03 5.18 -5.60
C GLY A 365 -29.29 5.99 -5.89
N GLU A 366 -29.28 7.21 -5.38
CA GLU A 366 -30.30 8.21 -5.63
C GLU A 366 -29.69 9.58 -5.89
N GLY A 367 -30.20 10.29 -6.90
CA GLY A 367 -30.03 11.74 -7.07
C GLY A 367 -31.35 12.45 -6.77
N THR A 368 -31.62 12.60 -5.48
CA THR A 368 -32.86 13.18 -4.92
C THR A 368 -32.62 14.49 -4.14
N GLY A 369 -31.38 14.98 -4.14
CA GLY A 369 -30.98 16.21 -3.46
C GLY A 369 -31.21 17.48 -4.27
N GLY A 370 -30.37 18.50 -4.05
CA GLY A 370 -30.34 19.71 -4.84
C GLY A 370 -29.80 19.46 -6.26
N GLY A 371 -29.97 20.44 -7.14
CA GLY A 371 -29.43 20.36 -8.48
C GLY A 371 -29.95 21.44 -9.41
N SER A 372 -29.48 21.38 -10.66
CA SER A 372 -29.85 22.27 -11.75
C SER A 372 -30.10 21.47 -13.02
N GLY A 373 -31.01 21.96 -13.87
CA GLY A 373 -31.47 21.24 -15.07
C GLY A 373 -32.93 20.85 -15.00
N SER A 374 -33.37 20.02 -15.94
CA SER A 374 -34.74 19.57 -16.16
C SER A 374 -34.93 18.09 -15.82
N ASP A 375 -33.87 17.29 -15.95
CA ASP A 375 -33.87 15.84 -15.80
C ASP A 375 -33.14 15.35 -14.51
N PRO A 376 -33.80 15.32 -13.34
CA PRO A 376 -33.21 14.74 -12.13
C PRO A 376 -32.91 13.24 -12.30
N VAL A 377 -31.81 12.78 -11.69
CA VAL A 377 -31.37 11.37 -11.77
C VAL A 377 -32.42 10.44 -11.14
N GLY A 378 -32.94 10.81 -9.96
CA GLY A 378 -33.83 9.95 -9.18
C GLY A 378 -33.11 8.71 -8.66
N THR A 379 -33.83 7.63 -8.35
CA THR A 379 -33.22 6.34 -7.98
C THR A 379 -32.69 5.61 -9.21
N PHE A 380 -31.44 5.15 -9.17
CA PHE A 380 -30.78 4.51 -10.31
C PHE A 380 -30.08 3.19 -9.96
N LYS A 381 -29.87 2.38 -11.00
CA LYS A 381 -28.85 1.33 -11.05
C LYS A 381 -27.95 1.61 -12.24
N GLY A 382 -26.65 1.62 -12.03
CA GLY A 382 -25.63 1.89 -13.04
C GLY A 382 -24.73 0.70 -13.28
N PHE A 383 -24.12 0.67 -14.46
CA PHE A 383 -23.08 -0.27 -14.86
C PHE A 383 -21.88 0.54 -15.35
N ILE A 384 -20.72 0.31 -14.74
CA ILE A 384 -19.50 1.07 -15.03
C ILE A 384 -18.93 0.60 -16.37
N MET A 385 -18.96 1.49 -17.36
CA MET A 385 -18.46 1.19 -18.70
C MET A 385 -17.47 2.22 -19.25
N ASP A 386 -17.22 3.32 -18.54
CA ASP A 386 -16.44 4.45 -19.06
C ASP A 386 -15.65 5.18 -17.97
N LYS A 387 -14.75 6.08 -18.38
CA LYS A 387 -14.01 6.98 -17.49
C LYS A 387 -14.41 8.42 -17.79
N CYS A 388 -14.59 9.21 -16.74
CA CYS A 388 -14.80 10.67 -16.75
C CYS A 388 -13.57 11.33 -16.09
N PRO A 389 -12.50 11.65 -16.83
CA PRO A 389 -11.28 12.25 -16.26
C PRO A 389 -11.51 13.60 -15.57
N GLU A 390 -12.60 14.31 -15.91
CA GLU A 390 -12.98 15.58 -15.32
C GLU A 390 -13.86 15.47 -14.05
N CYS A 391 -14.32 14.27 -13.70
CA CYS A 391 -15.17 14.03 -12.54
C CYS A 391 -14.35 14.00 -11.24
N SER A 392 -14.93 14.49 -10.14
CA SER A 392 -14.35 14.39 -8.80
C SER A 392 -14.64 13.03 -8.16
N GLU A 393 -13.98 12.69 -7.06
CA GLU A 393 -14.35 11.53 -6.24
C GLU A 393 -15.82 11.64 -5.79
N GLY A 394 -16.58 10.55 -5.94
CA GLY A 394 -18.02 10.50 -5.67
C GLY A 394 -18.92 11.03 -6.79
N ASP A 395 -18.39 11.71 -7.81
CA ASP A 395 -19.16 12.12 -9.00
C ASP A 395 -19.39 10.93 -9.95
N LEU A 396 -20.57 10.89 -10.59
CA LEU A 396 -20.93 9.92 -11.62
C LEU A 396 -21.44 10.63 -12.87
N ASP A 397 -20.91 10.27 -14.04
CA ASP A 397 -21.42 10.79 -15.31
C ASP A 397 -22.29 9.74 -16.02
N PHE A 398 -23.57 10.06 -16.23
CA PHE A 398 -24.58 9.10 -16.68
C PHE A 398 -24.76 9.19 -18.22
N GLY A 399 -24.47 8.09 -18.93
CA GLY A 399 -24.53 7.99 -20.39
C GLY A 399 -25.95 7.88 -20.94
N THR A 400 -26.79 8.88 -20.65
CA THR A 400 -28.21 8.94 -21.06
C THR A 400 -28.56 10.15 -21.91
N GLY A 401 -27.64 11.11 -22.10
CA GLY A 401 -27.86 12.30 -22.92
C GLY A 401 -28.95 13.26 -22.40
N LYS A 402 -29.20 13.26 -21.10
CA LYS A 402 -30.10 14.17 -20.38
C LYS A 402 -29.44 15.52 -20.06
N ASP A 403 -30.17 16.44 -19.42
CA ASP A 403 -29.63 17.72 -18.95
C ASP A 403 -29.44 17.79 -17.42
N GLY A 404 -28.53 18.66 -17.00
CA GLY A 404 -28.39 19.04 -15.59
C GLY A 404 -27.24 18.39 -14.84
N ARG A 405 -27.29 18.62 -13.52
CA ARG A 405 -26.22 18.37 -12.54
C ARG A 405 -26.88 18.31 -11.17
N TRP A 406 -26.75 17.19 -10.46
CA TRP A 406 -27.61 16.85 -9.31
C TRP A 406 -26.81 16.20 -8.17
N ASP A 407 -27.10 16.55 -6.92
CA ASP A 407 -26.53 15.87 -5.76
C ASP A 407 -26.92 14.38 -5.78
N ILE A 408 -25.93 13.48 -5.80
CA ILE A 408 -26.13 12.03 -5.77
C ILE A 408 -25.53 11.40 -4.51
N LYS A 409 -26.13 10.28 -4.12
CA LYS A 409 -25.65 9.39 -3.07
C LYS A 409 -25.74 7.94 -3.55
N TRP A 410 -24.62 7.22 -3.53
CA TRP A 410 -24.53 5.92 -4.19
C TRP A 410 -23.47 5.01 -3.56
N LYS A 411 -23.46 3.74 -3.96
CA LYS A 411 -22.51 2.71 -3.52
C LYS A 411 -22.30 1.68 -4.63
N PHE A 412 -21.18 0.96 -4.57
CA PHE A 412 -21.01 -0.27 -5.33
C PHE A 412 -21.92 -1.38 -4.81
N VAL A 413 -22.42 -2.22 -5.72
CA VAL A 413 -23.29 -3.36 -5.46
C VAL A 413 -23.01 -4.50 -6.43
N GLU A 414 -23.37 -5.71 -6.04
CA GLU A 414 -23.26 -6.89 -6.91
C GLU A 414 -24.10 -6.69 -8.17
N CYS A 415 -23.44 -6.90 -9.30
CA CYS A 415 -24.10 -7.01 -10.59
C CYS A 415 -25.01 -8.24 -10.59
N PRO A 416 -26.13 -8.20 -11.33
CA PRO A 416 -26.88 -9.39 -11.71
C PRO A 416 -25.95 -10.39 -12.41
N ALA A 417 -25.54 -11.43 -11.69
CA ALA A 417 -24.62 -12.45 -12.19
C ALA A 417 -25.30 -13.33 -13.24
N GLY A 418 -24.58 -13.64 -14.32
CA GLY A 418 -25.02 -14.61 -15.32
C GLY A 418 -25.13 -16.03 -14.74
N GLU A 419 -25.84 -16.91 -15.44
CA GLU A 419 -25.76 -18.36 -15.13
C GLU A 419 -24.35 -18.92 -15.42
N GLU A 420 -23.55 -18.23 -16.24
CA GLU A 420 -22.18 -18.58 -16.62
C GLU A 420 -21.39 -17.32 -17.00
N VAL A 421 -20.08 -17.30 -16.73
CA VAL A 421 -19.15 -16.27 -17.23
C VAL A 421 -18.95 -16.48 -18.74
N SER A 422 -18.75 -15.41 -19.50
CA SER A 422 -18.53 -15.46 -20.95
C SER A 422 -17.31 -14.65 -21.37
N PHE A 423 -16.69 -15.00 -22.50
CA PHE A 423 -15.53 -14.25 -23.01
C PHE A 423 -15.85 -13.62 -24.37
N LYS A 424 -15.64 -12.30 -24.47
CA LYS A 424 -15.56 -11.60 -25.75
C LYS A 424 -14.12 -11.70 -26.24
N VAL A 425 -13.92 -12.29 -27.43
CA VAL A 425 -12.61 -12.29 -28.10
C VAL A 425 -12.53 -11.08 -29.01
N GLU A 426 -11.60 -10.18 -28.73
CA GLU A 426 -11.28 -9.05 -29.62
C GLU A 426 -10.25 -9.49 -30.66
N GLN A 427 -9.16 -10.11 -30.21
CA GLN A 427 -8.10 -10.61 -31.08
C GLN A 427 -7.63 -11.99 -30.64
N LYS A 428 -7.48 -12.90 -31.60
CA LYS A 428 -6.93 -14.25 -31.38
C LYS A 428 -6.09 -14.68 -32.57
N THR A 429 -4.86 -15.08 -32.29
CA THR A 429 -3.96 -15.79 -33.20
C THR A 429 -3.66 -17.17 -32.61
N GLU A 430 -2.78 -17.94 -33.24
CA GLU A 430 -2.27 -19.19 -32.64
C GLU A 430 -1.44 -18.92 -31.36
N TYR A 431 -0.77 -17.77 -31.24
CA TYR A 431 0.14 -17.45 -30.13
C TYR A 431 -0.35 -16.34 -29.19
N TYR A 432 -1.26 -15.49 -29.62
CA TYR A 432 -1.70 -14.30 -28.87
C TYR A 432 -3.22 -14.26 -28.72
N TRP A 433 -3.70 -13.93 -27.53
CA TRP A 433 -5.11 -13.72 -27.22
C TRP A 433 -5.27 -12.34 -26.57
N LYS A 434 -6.29 -11.58 -26.97
CA LYS A 434 -6.85 -10.41 -26.27
C LYS A 434 -8.34 -10.66 -26.06
N ILE A 435 -8.75 -10.84 -24.81
CA ILE A 435 -10.08 -11.29 -24.43
C ILE A 435 -10.63 -10.53 -23.22
N GLN A 436 -11.93 -10.31 -23.18
CA GLN A 436 -12.62 -9.68 -22.05
C GLN A 436 -13.61 -10.68 -21.42
N PRO A 437 -13.43 -11.08 -20.16
CA PRO A 437 -14.44 -11.82 -19.40
C PRO A 437 -15.64 -10.91 -19.08
N ARG A 438 -16.85 -11.49 -19.04
CA ARG A 438 -18.13 -10.79 -18.90
C ARG A 438 -19.15 -11.64 -18.13
N GLY A 439 -20.07 -10.98 -17.42
CA GLY A 439 -21.18 -11.64 -16.71
C GLY A 439 -20.89 -12.00 -15.25
N THR A 440 -19.77 -11.53 -14.69
CA THR A 440 -19.39 -11.69 -13.29
C THR A 440 -20.25 -10.81 -12.36
N ALA A 441 -20.36 -11.20 -11.09
CA ALA A 441 -21.09 -10.45 -10.06
C ALA A 441 -20.35 -9.18 -9.61
N THR A 442 -19.02 -9.21 -9.70
CA THR A 442 -18.10 -8.11 -9.35
C THR A 442 -17.04 -7.97 -10.44
N PRO A 443 -16.25 -6.88 -10.45
CA PRO A 443 -15.17 -6.72 -11.42
C PRO A 443 -14.16 -7.87 -11.36
N VAL A 444 -13.65 -8.24 -12.53
CA VAL A 444 -12.57 -9.22 -12.64
C VAL A 444 -11.30 -8.60 -12.08
N GLU A 445 -10.62 -9.29 -11.17
CA GLU A 445 -9.33 -8.88 -10.59
C GLU A 445 -8.15 -9.38 -11.42
N SER A 446 -8.23 -10.63 -11.87
CA SER A 446 -7.20 -11.22 -12.73
C SER A 446 -7.77 -12.33 -13.62
N LEU A 447 -7.01 -12.66 -14.67
CA LEU A 447 -7.28 -13.77 -15.56
C LEU A 447 -6.00 -14.58 -15.74
N THR A 448 -6.09 -15.90 -15.60
CA THR A 448 -5.04 -16.81 -16.07
C THR A 448 -5.48 -17.59 -17.29
N ILE A 449 -4.54 -17.85 -18.21
CA ILE A 449 -4.74 -18.63 -19.43
C ILE A 449 -3.65 -19.71 -19.46
N GLY A 450 -4.03 -20.98 -19.35
CA GLY A 450 -3.10 -22.09 -19.22
C GLY A 450 -2.21 -22.01 -17.97
N GLY A 451 -2.74 -21.47 -16.86
CA GLY A 451 -2.01 -21.27 -15.60
C GLY A 451 -1.00 -20.11 -15.62
N ARG A 452 -1.14 -19.16 -16.56
CA ARG A 452 -0.29 -17.96 -16.68
C ARG A 452 -1.16 -16.71 -16.59
N ALA A 453 -0.77 -15.74 -15.76
CA ALA A 453 -1.44 -14.45 -15.68
C ALA A 453 -1.41 -13.73 -17.05
N ALA A 454 -2.58 -13.26 -17.50
CA ALA A 454 -2.72 -12.35 -18.62
C ALA A 454 -2.65 -10.90 -18.11
N ALA A 455 -2.05 -10.01 -18.90
CA ALA A 455 -1.94 -8.58 -18.54
C ALA A 455 -3.26 -7.87 -18.87
N ARG A 456 -3.76 -7.04 -17.95
CA ARG A 456 -4.91 -6.17 -18.22
C ARG A 456 -4.48 -4.98 -19.09
N THR A 457 -5.33 -4.59 -20.03
CA THR A 457 -5.23 -3.36 -20.83
C THR A 457 -6.26 -2.33 -20.35
N ASP A 458 -6.01 -1.03 -20.61
CA ASP A 458 -6.84 0.12 -20.20
C ASP A 458 -8.32 0.03 -20.61
N ASP A 459 -8.64 -0.85 -21.56
CA ASP A 459 -9.98 -1.16 -22.06
C ASP A 459 -10.63 -2.42 -21.43
N ASN A 460 -10.15 -2.84 -20.26
CA ASN A 460 -10.59 -4.02 -19.52
C ASN A 460 -10.63 -5.30 -20.37
N HIS A 461 -9.66 -5.44 -21.27
CA HIS A 461 -9.31 -6.72 -21.87
C HIS A 461 -8.08 -7.29 -21.16
N PHE A 462 -7.83 -8.56 -21.39
CA PHE A 462 -6.69 -9.29 -20.89
C PHE A 462 -5.94 -9.89 -22.07
N GLU A 463 -4.64 -9.63 -22.15
CA GLU A 463 -3.77 -10.12 -23.22
C GLU A 463 -2.65 -11.03 -22.74
N LEU A 464 -2.31 -12.02 -23.57
CA LEU A 464 -1.20 -12.94 -23.33
C LEU A 464 -0.63 -13.49 -24.64
N GLU A 465 0.70 -13.42 -24.77
CA GLU A 465 1.47 -14.11 -25.81
C GLU A 465 2.02 -15.45 -25.30
N HIS A 466 2.05 -16.48 -26.16
CA HIS A 466 2.56 -17.80 -25.80
C HIS A 466 4.09 -17.78 -25.67
N PRO A 467 4.66 -18.18 -24.52
CA PRO A 467 6.08 -18.02 -24.18
C PRO A 467 7.08 -18.67 -25.14
N SER A 468 6.68 -19.75 -25.81
CA SER A 468 7.53 -20.54 -26.71
C SER A 468 7.21 -20.35 -28.19
N GLY A 469 6.17 -19.58 -28.53
CA GLY A 469 5.62 -19.55 -29.89
C GLY A 469 5.03 -20.90 -30.35
N ASP A 470 4.55 -21.73 -29.41
CA ASP A 470 3.69 -22.88 -29.70
C ASP A 470 2.19 -22.47 -29.66
N PRO A 471 1.29 -23.13 -30.41
CA PRO A 471 -0.11 -22.74 -30.44
C PRO A 471 -0.86 -23.02 -29.13
N TRP A 472 -1.74 -22.11 -28.74
CA TRP A 472 -2.71 -22.34 -27.65
C TRP A 472 -3.75 -23.40 -28.04
N TYR A 473 -3.62 -24.61 -27.47
CA TYR A 473 -4.61 -25.69 -27.58
C TYR A 473 -5.49 -25.74 -26.32
N GLU A 474 -6.77 -25.38 -26.48
CA GLU A 474 -7.84 -25.48 -25.45
C GLU A 474 -7.37 -25.10 -24.02
N PRO A 475 -6.76 -23.91 -23.82
CA PRO A 475 -6.22 -23.55 -22.53
C PRO A 475 -7.33 -23.43 -21.48
N GLN A 476 -7.10 -23.99 -20.30
CA GLN A 476 -7.90 -23.70 -19.13
C GLN A 476 -7.76 -22.22 -18.79
N MET A 477 -8.88 -21.53 -18.62
CA MET A 477 -8.95 -20.17 -18.12
C MET A 477 -9.43 -20.17 -16.68
N VAL A 478 -8.84 -19.31 -15.85
CA VAL A 478 -9.32 -19.04 -14.49
C VAL A 478 -9.55 -17.55 -14.36
N VAL A 479 -10.82 -17.15 -14.28
CA VAL A 479 -11.23 -15.78 -13.95
C VAL A 479 -11.27 -15.66 -12.43
N THR A 480 -10.53 -14.70 -11.88
CA THR A 480 -10.56 -14.38 -10.46
C THR A 480 -11.38 -13.12 -10.24
N THR A 481 -12.39 -13.23 -9.40
CA THR A 481 -13.24 -12.14 -8.90
C THR A 481 -13.33 -12.27 -7.38
N THR A 482 -13.67 -11.21 -6.67
CA THR A 482 -14.07 -11.34 -5.25
C THR A 482 -15.51 -10.93 -5.05
N VAL A 483 -16.28 -11.76 -4.35
CA VAL A 483 -17.67 -11.51 -3.99
C VAL A 483 -17.79 -11.53 -2.47
N GLY A 484 -18.20 -10.40 -1.88
CA GLY A 484 -18.55 -10.32 -0.45
C GLY A 484 -17.47 -10.77 0.55
N GLY A 485 -16.18 -10.62 0.20
CA GLY A 485 -15.05 -11.05 1.04
C GLY A 485 -14.30 -12.30 0.55
N VAL A 486 -14.83 -12.98 -0.47
CA VAL A 486 -14.38 -14.31 -0.89
C VAL A 486 -13.90 -14.29 -2.33
N VAL A 487 -12.64 -14.70 -2.53
CA VAL A 487 -12.06 -14.94 -3.86
C VAL A 487 -12.80 -16.10 -4.52
N GLU A 488 -13.45 -15.85 -5.65
CA GLU A 488 -14.10 -16.83 -6.50
C GLU A 488 -13.26 -17.04 -7.77
N GLU A 489 -12.89 -18.29 -8.03
CA GLU A 489 -12.21 -18.72 -9.24
C GLU A 489 -13.19 -19.46 -10.16
N THR A 490 -13.46 -18.89 -11.35
CA THR A 490 -14.27 -19.56 -12.38
C THR A 490 -13.36 -20.23 -13.40
N GLU A 491 -13.27 -21.56 -13.35
CA GLU A 491 -12.55 -22.37 -14.33
C GLU A 491 -13.39 -22.61 -15.60
N MET A 492 -12.82 -22.34 -16.78
CA MET A 492 -13.46 -22.58 -18.07
C MET A 492 -12.51 -23.20 -19.10
N SER A 493 -13.04 -24.04 -20.00
CA SER A 493 -12.33 -24.61 -21.15
C SER A 493 -12.88 -24.02 -22.45
N VAL A 494 -12.00 -23.50 -23.32
CA VAL A 494 -12.34 -22.79 -24.58
C VAL A 494 -12.06 -23.61 -25.83
#